data_AF-A0A6J0UH18-F1
#
_entry.id   AF-A0A6J0UH18-F1
#
_cell.length_a   1.000
_cell.length_b   1.000
_cell.length_c   1.000
_cell.angle_alpha   90.00
_cell.angle_beta   90.00
_cell.angle_gamma   90.00
#
_symmetry.space_group_name_H-M   'P 1'
#
loop_
_entity.id
_entity.type
_entity.pdbx_description
1 polymer ?
#
loop_
_entity_poly.entity_id
_entity_poly.type
_entity_poly.pdbx_seq_one_letter_code
_entity_poly.pdbx_strand_id
1 'polypeptide(L)'
;MAAAFFNTPEKSVVRLFHDPPGTYDPMTLGTFTLIYFFLACWTYGLTVSAGVFIPSLLIGGAWGRLFGILLASTTSGWIWADPGKYALMGAAAQLGE
;
A
#
# COMPACT_ATOMS: atom_id res chain seq x y z
N MET A 1 4.79 -8.61 -9.63
CA MET A 1 4.24 -9.61 -8.68
C MET A 1 5.34 -10.26 -7.82
N ALA A 2 6.37 -10.89 -8.39
CA ALA A 2 7.45 -11.54 -7.61
C ALA A 2 8.22 -10.60 -6.65
N ALA A 3 8.50 -9.36 -7.07
CA ALA A 3 9.19 -8.39 -6.22
C ALA A 3 8.35 -7.89 -5.01
N ALA A 4 7.02 -8.02 -5.04
CA ALA A 4 6.17 -7.60 -3.93
C ALA A 4 6.17 -8.62 -2.77
N PHE A 5 6.34 -9.90 -3.10
CA PHE A 5 6.35 -11.00 -2.12
C PHE A 5 7.75 -11.34 -1.59
N PHE A 6 8.81 -11.16 -2.38
CA PHE A 6 10.19 -11.51 -2.00
C PHE A 6 11.03 -10.36 -1.44
N ASN A 7 10.49 -9.14 -1.40
CA ASN A 7 11.16 -8.04 -0.70
C ASN A 7 10.73 -7.98 0.75
N THR A 8 11.62 -7.50 1.60
CA THR A 8 11.26 -7.20 2.99
C THR A 8 10.14 -6.15 2.99
N PRO A 9 9.15 -6.27 3.90
CA PRO A 9 7.99 -5.40 3.91
C PRO A 9 8.38 -3.92 4.04
N GLU A 10 9.49 -3.61 4.72
CA GLU A 10 10.00 -2.24 4.84
C GLU A 10 10.47 -1.69 3.48
N LYS A 11 11.14 -2.50 2.65
CA LYS A 11 11.56 -2.09 1.31
C LYS A 11 10.36 -1.91 0.38
N SER A 12 9.35 -2.75 0.51
CA SER A 12 8.11 -2.64 -0.26
C SER A 12 7.36 -1.35 0.07
N VAL A 13 7.28 -0.97 1.36
CA VAL A 13 6.72 0.32 1.81
C VAL A 13 7.48 1.51 1.23
N VAL A 14 8.81 1.51 1.33
CA VAL A 14 9.63 2.64 0.84
C VAL A 14 9.45 2.82 -0.67
N ARG A 15 9.43 1.72 -1.43
CA ARG A 15 9.15 1.74 -2.86
C ARG A 15 7.75 2.30 -3.17
N LEU A 16 6.78 1.93 -2.35
CA LEU A 16 5.41 2.41 -2.48
C LEU A 16 5.24 3.92 -2.29
N PHE A 17 6.13 4.58 -1.53
CA PHE A 17 6.11 6.04 -1.37
C PHE A 17 6.92 6.78 -2.43
N HIS A 18 8.02 6.20 -2.92
CA HIS A 18 8.98 6.89 -3.76
C HIS A 18 8.93 6.54 -5.26
N ASP A 19 8.27 5.45 -5.65
CA ASP A 19 8.21 5.06 -7.07
C ASP A 19 7.32 6.00 -7.90
N PRO A 20 7.69 6.29 -9.16
CA PRO A 20 6.96 7.21 -10.02
C PRO A 20 5.53 6.72 -10.39
N PRO A 21 4.64 7.63 -10.83
CA PRO A 21 3.32 7.26 -11.35
C PRO A 21 3.46 6.35 -12.57
N GLY A 22 2.76 5.21 -12.57
CA GLY A 22 2.78 4.22 -13.65
C GLY A 22 3.67 2.98 -13.43
N THR A 23 4.46 2.92 -12.36
CA THR A 23 5.32 1.76 -12.05
C THR A 23 4.54 0.51 -11.61
N TYR A 24 3.34 0.70 -11.03
CA TYR A 24 2.53 -0.39 -10.50
C TYR A 24 1.26 -0.56 -11.33
N ASP A 25 1.00 -1.80 -11.72
CA ASP A 25 -0.26 -2.18 -12.32
C ASP A 25 -1.36 -2.23 -11.24
N PRO A 26 -2.46 -1.46 -11.38
CA PRO A 26 -3.48 -1.32 -10.35
C PRO A 26 -4.17 -2.65 -9.99
N MET A 27 -4.32 -3.58 -10.94
CA MET A 27 -4.88 -4.91 -10.63
C MET A 27 -3.94 -5.71 -9.73
N THR A 28 -2.64 -5.68 -10.01
CA THR A 28 -1.66 -6.41 -9.20
C THR A 28 -1.49 -5.82 -7.81
N LEU A 29 -1.55 -4.49 -7.70
CA LEU A 29 -1.46 -3.78 -6.43
C LEU A 29 -2.68 -4.05 -5.54
N GLY A 30 -3.89 -3.99 -6.11
CA GLY A 30 -5.12 -4.30 -5.38
C GLY A 30 -5.20 -5.74 -4.90
N THR A 31 -4.79 -6.70 -5.75
CA THR A 31 -4.73 -8.11 -5.37
C THR A 31 -3.74 -8.33 -4.21
N PHE A 32 -2.59 -7.65 -4.25
CA PHE A 32 -1.61 -7.70 -3.17
C PHE A 32 -2.16 -7.11 -1.87
N THR A 33 -2.80 -5.94 -1.90
CA THR A 33 -3.42 -5.32 -0.71
C THR A 33 -4.48 -6.22 -0.08
N LEU A 34 -5.36 -6.82 -0.87
CA LEU A 34 -6.40 -7.73 -0.39
C LEU A 34 -5.81 -8.95 0.32
N ILE A 35 -4.85 -9.62 -0.33
CA ILE A 35 -4.21 -10.80 0.25
C ILE A 35 -3.48 -10.43 1.53
N TYR A 36 -2.71 -9.33 1.54
CA TYR A 36 -1.96 -8.90 2.73
C TYR A 36 -2.87 -8.46 3.87
N PHE A 37 -4.05 -7.90 3.59
CA PHE A 37 -5.04 -7.52 4.60
C PHE A 37 -5.60 -8.75 5.33
N PHE A 38 -6.08 -9.76 4.59
CA PHE A 38 -6.57 -10.99 5.22
C PHE A 38 -5.47 -11.75 5.95
N LEU A 39 -4.26 -11.78 5.38
CA LEU A 39 -3.10 -12.42 6.01
C LEU A 39 -2.72 -11.68 7.31
N ALA A 40 -2.73 -10.35 7.30
CA ALA A 40 -2.51 -9.55 8.49
C ALA A 40 -3.58 -9.89 9.53
N CYS A 41 -4.88 -9.75 9.24
CA CYS A 41 -5.97 -10.08 10.16
C CYS A 41 -5.85 -11.49 10.76
N TRP A 42 -5.45 -12.48 9.96
CA TRP A 42 -5.20 -13.83 10.45
C TRP A 42 -4.03 -13.89 11.43
N THR A 43 -2.93 -13.21 11.10
CA THR A 43 -1.71 -13.19 11.93
C THR A 43 -1.90 -12.40 13.23
N TYR A 44 -2.76 -11.38 13.25
CA TYR A 44 -3.18 -10.67 14.48
C TYR A 44 -3.90 -11.57 15.47
N GLY A 45 -4.66 -12.56 14.98
CA GLY A 45 -5.37 -13.52 15.83
C GLY A 45 -4.46 -14.56 16.48
N LEU A 46 -3.18 -14.63 16.09
CA LEU A 46 -2.21 -15.54 16.69
C LEU A 46 -1.57 -14.89 17.92
N THR A 47 -1.34 -15.67 18.96
CA THR A 47 -0.69 -15.25 20.22
C THR A 47 0.83 -15.07 20.03
N VAL A 48 1.24 -14.19 19.12
CA VAL A 48 2.63 -13.91 18.77
C VAL A 48 2.92 -12.42 18.97
N SER A 49 4.00 -12.10 19.67
CA SER A 49 4.51 -10.73 19.81
C SER A 49 5.18 -10.25 18.51
N ALA A 50 4.38 -9.99 17.48
CA ALA A 50 4.85 -9.40 16.21
C ALA A 50 4.44 -7.92 16.13
N GLY A 51 5.37 -7.09 15.67
CA GLY A 51 5.14 -5.67 15.44
C GLY A 51 4.09 -5.45 14.35
N VAL A 52 3.00 -4.82 14.75
CA VAL A 52 1.78 -4.57 13.96
C VAL A 52 1.86 -3.36 13.04
N PHE A 53 2.78 -2.46 13.37
CA PHE A 53 2.97 -1.18 12.74
C PHE A 53 3.39 -1.27 11.26
N ILE A 54 4.32 -2.16 10.92
CA ILE A 54 4.84 -2.29 9.56
C ILE A 54 3.79 -2.86 8.58
N PRO A 55 3.06 -3.96 8.89
CA PRO A 55 2.05 -4.47 7.99
C PRO A 55 0.86 -3.52 7.81
N SER A 56 0.41 -2.81 8.85
CA SER A 56 -0.66 -1.81 8.71
C SER A 56 -0.23 -0.63 7.83
N LEU A 57 1.02 -0.15 8.00
CA LEU A 57 1.59 0.92 7.18
C LEU A 57 1.70 0.51 5.69
N LEU A 58 2.10 -0.75 5.44
CA LEU A 58 2.16 -1.33 4.09
C LEU A 58 0.78 -1.44 3.43
N ILE A 59 -0.22 -1.94 4.16
CA ILE A 59 -1.60 -2.06 3.65
C ILE A 59 -2.20 -0.69 3.36
N GLY A 60 -2.08 0.25 4.31
CA GLY A 60 -2.58 1.61 4.17
C GLY A 60 -1.92 2.36 3.02
N GLY A 61 -0.61 2.22 2.87
CA GLY A 61 0.11 2.79 1.73
C GLY A 61 -0.33 2.19 0.38
N ALA A 62 -0.63 0.89 0.34
CA ALA A 62 -0.98 0.21 -0.91
C ALA A 62 -2.38 0.59 -1.38
N TRP A 63 -3.35 0.63 -0.47
CA TRP A 63 -4.69 1.12 -0.77
C TRP A 63 -4.69 2.63 -1.08
N GLY A 64 -3.93 3.43 -0.33
CA GLY A 64 -3.77 4.86 -0.59
C GLY A 64 -3.22 5.13 -1.99
N ARG A 65 -2.22 4.36 -2.43
CA ARG A 65 -1.67 4.46 -3.79
C ARG A 65 -2.68 4.06 -4.85
N LEU A 66 -3.46 3.00 -4.61
CA LEU A 66 -4.52 2.54 -5.51
C LEU A 66 -5.61 3.61 -5.69
N PHE A 67 -6.00 4.27 -4.60
CA PHE A 67 -6.91 5.42 -4.64
C PHE A 67 -6.32 6.59 -5.42
N GLY A 68 -5.03 6.90 -5.22
CA GLY A 68 -4.32 7.92 -5.99
C GLY A 68 -4.28 7.64 -7.50
N ILE A 69 -4.12 6.38 -7.91
CA ILE A 69 -4.15 5.97 -9.32
C ILE A 69 -5.57 6.11 -9.91
N LEU A 70 -6.61 5.70 -9.17
CA LEU A 70 -8.02 5.87 -9.58
C LEU A 70 -8.41 7.35 -9.70
N LEU A 71 -7.90 8.19 -8.80
CA LEU A 71 -8.13 9.62 -8.85
C LEU A 71 -7.39 10.27 -10.02
N ALA A 72 -6.16 9.82 -10.31
CA ALA A 72 -5.39 10.27 -11.47
C ALA A 72 -6.04 9.88 -12.80
N SER A 73 -6.65 8.68 -12.89
CA SER A 73 -7.38 8.24 -14.09
C SER A 73 -8.69 9.00 -14.30
N THR A 74 -9.41 9.33 -13.22
CA THR A 74 -10.66 10.10 -13.29
C THR A 74 -10.43 11.58 -13.58
N THR A 75 -9.34 12.15 -13.06
CA THR A 75 -9.03 13.59 -13.17
C THR A 75 -8.26 13.95 -14.44
N SER A 76 -8.00 13.01 -15.36
CA SER A 76 -7.32 13.28 -16.64
C SER A 76 -5.93 13.94 -16.49
N GLY A 77 -5.13 13.49 -15.51
CA GLY A 77 -3.69 13.80 -15.45
C GLY A 77 -3.30 15.15 -14.82
N TRP A 78 -4.14 15.76 -13.97
CA TRP A 78 -3.72 16.95 -13.24
C TRP A 78 -2.56 16.62 -12.28
N ILE A 79 -1.53 17.47 -12.34
CA ILE A 79 -0.23 17.39 -11.61
C ILE A 79 -0.35 17.19 -10.09
N TRP A 80 -1.54 17.35 -9.53
CA TRP A 80 -1.80 17.20 -8.09
C TRP A 80 -1.99 15.76 -7.65
N ALA A 81 -2.35 14.86 -8.58
CA ALA A 81 -2.69 13.48 -8.30
C ALA A 81 -1.45 12.58 -8.18
N ASP A 82 -0.46 13.01 -7.38
CA ASP A 82 0.75 12.22 -7.12
C ASP A 82 0.39 10.98 -6.28
N PRO A 83 0.49 9.76 -6.82
CA PRO A 83 0.07 8.55 -6.12
C PRO A 83 0.87 8.28 -4.84
N GLY A 84 2.10 8.82 -4.72
CA GLY A 84 2.91 8.76 -3.51
C GLY A 84 2.34 9.57 -2.34
N LYS A 85 1.70 10.73 -2.59
CA LYS A 85 1.06 11.53 -1.53
C LYS A 85 -0.15 10.80 -0.97
N TYR A 86 -0.95 10.20 -1.84
CA TYR A 86 -2.11 9.39 -1.43
C TYR A 86 -1.69 8.11 -0.71
N ALA A 87 -0.56 7.50 -1.08
CA ALA A 87 0.03 6.41 -0.32
C ALA A 87 0.36 6.83 1.12
N LEU A 88 1.02 7.99 1.31
CA LEU A 88 1.35 8.49 2.65
C LEU A 88 0.10 8.75 3.51
N MET A 89 -0.92 9.38 2.91
CA MET A 89 -2.20 9.62 3.59
C MET A 89 -2.93 8.32 3.96
N GLY A 90 -2.93 7.33 3.06
CA GLY A 90 -3.52 6.02 3.33
C GLY A 90 -2.78 5.24 4.43
N ALA A 91 -1.45 5.34 4.47
CA ALA A 91 -0.65 4.77 5.55
C ALA A 91 -0.96 5.43 6.91
N ALA A 92 -1.08 6.76 6.93
CA ALA A 92 -1.46 7.51 8.14
C ALA A 92 -2.87 7.15 8.62
N ALA A 93 -3.83 6.99 7.71
CA ALA A 93 -5.19 6.59 8.06
C ALA A 93 -5.23 5.22 8.74
N GLN A 94 -4.47 4.24 8.22
CA GLN A 94 -4.44 2.88 8.77
C GLN A 94 -3.66 2.77 10.09
N LEU A 95 -2.79 3.73 10.39
CA LEU A 95 -2.03 3.80 11.65
C LEU A 95 -2.74 4.58 12.76
N GLY A 96 -3.71 5.42 12.40
CA GLY A 96 -4.50 6.21 13.35
C GLY A 96 -5.63 5.42 14.02
N GLU A 97 -5.93 4.23 13.51
CA GLU A 97 -6.84 3.23 14.08
C GLU A 97 -6.09 2.30 15.05
#